data_AF-A0A9P7Y670-F1
#
_entry.id   AF-A0A9P7Y670-F1
#
_cell.length_a   1.000
_cell.length_b   1.000
_cell.length_c   1.000
_cell.angle_alpha   90.00
_cell.angle_beta   90.00
_cell.angle_gamma   90.00
#
_symmetry.space_group_name_H-M   'P 1'
#
loop_
_entity.id
_entity.type
_entity.pdbx_description
1 polymer ?
#
loop_
_entity_poly.entity_id
_entity_poly.type
_entity_poly.pdbx_seq_one_letter_code
_entity_poly.pdbx_strand_id
1 'polypeptide(L)'
;YTQIARNKVGDMDKNRFENILAQFAPEFEVLKPLARDLRGVLFPIRDGAIFTGTFRDHNLMYGGMINAFSRAIGRLGKEEQATA
;
A
#
# COMPACT_ATOMS: atom_id res chain seq x y z
N TYR A 1 -2.24 17.57 14.10
CA TYR A 1 -2.92 16.68 13.11
C TYR A 1 -2.85 17.19 11.68
N THR A 2 -3.16 18.46 11.41
CA THR A 2 -3.25 19.03 10.04
C THR A 2 -1.97 18.91 9.20
N GLN A 3 -0.80 19.05 9.83
CA GLN A 3 0.50 18.90 9.16
C GLN A 3 0.80 17.44 8.77
N ILE A 4 0.46 16.48 9.65
CA ILE A 4 0.56 15.04 9.38
C ILE A 4 -0.38 14.65 8.23
N ALA A 5 -1.61 15.18 8.22
CA ALA A 5 -2.56 14.97 7.13
C ALA A 5 -2.05 15.53 5.80
N ARG A 6 -1.47 16.75 5.79
CA ARG A 6 -0.91 17.37 4.58
C ARG A 6 0.23 16.56 3.96
N ASN A 7 1.18 16.10 4.78
CA ASN A 7 2.28 15.27 4.28
C ASN A 7 1.76 13.92 3.74
N LYS A 8 0.80 13.30 4.44
CA LYS A 8 0.14 12.07 3.98
C LYS A 8 -0.62 12.25 2.66
N VAL A 9 -1.37 13.33 2.49
CA VAL A 9 -2.08 13.61 1.22
C VAL A 9 -1.09 13.81 0.08
N GLY A 10 0.01 14.52 0.34
CA GLY A 10 1.08 14.70 -0.65
C GLY A 10 1.66 13.36 -1.07
N ASP A 11 2.22 12.59 -0.14
CA ASP A 11 3.01 11.42 -0.50
C ASP A 11 2.17 10.21 -0.90
N MET A 12 0.95 10.09 -0.37
CA MET A 12 0.07 8.94 -0.63
C MET A 12 -0.84 9.16 -1.82
N ASP A 13 -0.79 10.29 -2.53
CA ASP A 13 -1.43 10.40 -3.85
C ASP A 13 -0.87 9.34 -4.80
N LYS A 14 -1.71 8.81 -5.69
CA LYS A 14 -1.34 7.70 -6.58
C LYS A 14 -0.06 8.02 -7.34
N ASN A 15 0.05 9.22 -7.90
CA ASN A 15 1.20 9.61 -8.71
C ASN A 15 2.45 9.87 -7.84
N ARG A 16 2.27 10.44 -6.66
CA ARG A 16 3.39 10.74 -5.76
C ARG A 16 3.90 9.51 -5.01
N PHE A 17 3.02 8.56 -4.73
CA PHE A 17 3.38 7.30 -4.10
C PHE A 17 4.29 6.46 -4.99
N GLU A 18 4.11 6.50 -6.32
CA GLU A 18 5.04 5.85 -7.25
C GLU A 18 6.46 6.43 -7.18
N ASN A 19 6.62 7.71 -6.84
CA ASN A 19 7.94 8.29 -6.60
C ASN A 19 8.62 7.73 -5.34
N ILE A 20 7.84 7.31 -4.33
CA ILE A 20 8.36 6.60 -3.16
C ILE A 20 8.78 5.19 -3.56
N LEU A 21 7.94 4.50 -4.36
CA LEU A 21 8.29 3.16 -4.85
C LEU A 21 9.54 3.20 -5.73
N ALA A 22 9.76 4.25 -6.52
CA ALA A 22 10.96 4.40 -7.33
C ALA A 22 12.26 4.47 -6.51
N GLN A 23 12.18 4.78 -5.21
CA GLN A 23 13.33 4.83 -4.30
C GLN A 23 13.65 3.47 -3.65
N PHE A 24 12.84 2.43 -3.90
CA PHE A 24 13.15 1.09 -3.40
C PHE A 24 14.44 0.59 -4.03
N ALA A 25 15.31 0.02 -3.21
CA ALA A 25 16.51 -0.65 -3.69
C ALA A 25 16.13 -1.86 -4.58
N PRO A 26 16.96 -2.26 -5.55
CA PRO A 26 16.63 -3.33 -6.50
C PRO A 26 16.18 -4.64 -5.85
N GLU A 27 16.76 -5.01 -4.69
CA GLU A 27 16.40 -6.19 -3.91
C GLU A 27 14.96 -6.16 -3.37
N PHE A 28 14.33 -4.98 -3.31
CA PHE A 28 12.96 -4.79 -2.83
C PHE A 28 11.95 -4.51 -3.95
N GLU A 29 12.34 -4.59 -5.22
CA GLU A 29 11.41 -4.43 -6.36
C GLU A 29 10.18 -5.34 -6.24
N VAL A 30 10.40 -6.58 -5.79
CA VAL A 30 9.35 -7.57 -5.59
C VAL A 30 8.30 -7.15 -4.56
N LEU A 31 8.61 -6.19 -3.68
CA LEU A 31 7.70 -5.66 -2.66
C LEU A 31 6.82 -4.51 -3.17
N LYS A 32 7.10 -3.92 -4.34
CA LYS A 32 6.31 -2.79 -4.85
C LYS A 32 4.82 -3.12 -5.03
N PRO A 33 4.42 -4.30 -5.56
CA PRO A 33 3.01 -4.67 -5.62
C PRO A 33 2.33 -4.70 -4.25
N LEU A 34 3.02 -5.21 -3.22
CA LEU A 34 2.50 -5.20 -1.84
C LEU A 34 2.36 -3.78 -1.31
N ALA A 35 3.35 -2.91 -1.55
CA ALA A 35 3.29 -1.52 -1.11
C ALA A 35 2.11 -0.75 -1.75
N ARG A 36 1.80 -1.00 -3.03
CA ARG A 36 0.60 -0.46 -3.70
C ARG A 36 -0.69 -0.95 -3.07
N ASP A 37 -0.79 -2.26 -2.81
CA ASP A 37 -1.95 -2.85 -2.13
C ASP A 37 -2.16 -2.21 -0.74
N LEU A 38 -1.09 -2.08 0.06
CA LEU A 38 -1.14 -1.46 1.38
C LEU A 38 -1.54 0.02 1.31
N ARG A 39 -1.02 0.79 0.35
CA ARG A 39 -1.45 2.18 0.12
C ARG A 39 -2.94 2.24 -0.18
N GLY A 40 -3.46 1.33 -1.01
CA GLY A 40 -4.89 1.27 -1.33
C GLY A 40 -5.77 0.99 -0.11
N VAL A 41 -5.30 0.14 0.81
CA VAL A 41 -6.00 -0.18 2.06
C VAL A 41 -5.95 0.97 3.06
N LEU A 42 -4.79 1.59 3.26
CA LEU A 42 -4.57 2.62 4.28
C LEU A 42 -5.09 3.99 3.86
N PHE A 43 -5.00 4.30 2.56
CA PHE A 43 -5.33 5.59 1.97
C PHE A 43 -6.33 5.43 0.82
N PRO A 44 -7.50 4.80 1.07
CA PRO A 44 -8.50 4.60 0.05
C PRO A 44 -9.05 5.95 -0.43
N ILE A 45 -9.51 6.00 -1.68
CA ILE A 45 -10.23 7.16 -2.19
C ILE A 45 -11.66 7.08 -1.68
N ARG A 46 -12.12 8.12 -0.97
CA ARG A 46 -13.50 8.29 -0.49
C ARG A 46 -13.97 9.68 -0.90
N ASP A 47 -15.14 9.76 -1.52
CA ASP A 47 -15.72 11.02 -2.00
C ASP A 47 -14.76 11.82 -2.90
N GLY A 48 -14.01 11.11 -3.75
CA GLY A 48 -13.05 11.72 -4.68
C GLY A 48 -11.73 12.22 -4.06
N ALA A 49 -11.54 12.06 -2.75
CA ALA A 49 -10.33 12.46 -2.05
C ALA A 49 -9.65 11.29 -1.33
N ILE A 50 -8.35 11.42 -1.06
CA ILE A 50 -7.61 10.42 -0.28
C ILE A 50 -8.06 10.50 1.18
N PHE A 51 -8.52 9.37 1.69
CA PHE A 51 -8.83 9.23 3.09
C PHE A 51 -7.54 9.21 3.92
N THR A 52 -7.38 10.19 4.82
CA THR A 52 -6.24 10.28 5.75
C THR A 52 -6.66 10.26 7.22
N GLY A 53 -7.95 10.06 7.49
CA GLY A 53 -8.52 9.97 8.82
C GLY A 53 -8.34 8.60 9.47
N THR A 54 -8.93 8.44 10.65
CA THR A 54 -8.94 7.16 11.37
C THR A 54 -10.12 6.30 10.93
N PHE A 55 -9.86 5.02 10.66
CA PHE A 55 -10.92 4.04 10.37
C PHE A 55 -11.76 3.82 11.63
N ARG A 56 -13.09 4.02 11.52
CA ARG A 56 -14.02 3.68 12.62
C ARG A 56 -14.19 2.18 12.77
N ASP A 57 -14.17 1.46 11.65
CA ASP A 57 -14.13 0.01 11.62
C ASP A 57 -12.69 -0.44 11.36
N HIS A 58 -12.04 -0.93 12.42
CA HIS A 58 -10.68 -1.41 12.35
C HIS A 58 -10.54 -2.70 11.53
N ASN A 59 -11.61 -3.49 11.39
CA ASN A 59 -11.57 -4.74 10.62
C ASN A 59 -11.34 -4.47 9.13
N LEU A 60 -11.83 -3.35 8.61
CA LEU A 60 -11.59 -2.95 7.22
C LEU A 60 -10.11 -2.68 6.96
N MET A 61 -9.43 -2.03 7.92
CA MET A 61 -8.02 -1.70 7.79
C MET A 61 -7.15 -2.94 8.03
N TYR A 62 -7.29 -3.61 9.19
CA TYR A 62 -6.49 -4.78 9.51
C TYR A 62 -6.76 -5.95 8.57
N GLY A 63 -8.02 -6.25 8.26
CA GLY A 63 -8.39 -7.30 7.31
C GLY A 63 -7.89 -7.01 5.89
N GLY A 64 -7.96 -5.74 5.47
CA GLY A 64 -7.39 -5.30 4.20
C GLY A 64 -5.87 -5.52 4.13
N MET A 65 -5.15 -5.18 5.20
CA MET A 65 -3.69 -5.37 5.29
C MET A 65 -3.33 -6.86 5.30
N ILE A 66 -4.00 -7.68 6.10
CA ILE A 66 -3.79 -9.13 6.16
C ILE A 66 -3.95 -9.73 4.76
N ASN A 67 -5.02 -9.38 4.06
CA ASN A 67 -5.27 -9.87 2.71
C ASN A 67 -4.20 -9.40 1.71
N ALA A 68 -3.70 -8.16 1.82
CA ALA A 68 -2.59 -7.67 1.00
C ALA A 68 -1.32 -8.52 1.19
N PHE A 69 -0.95 -8.83 2.43
CA PHE A 69 0.17 -9.72 2.72
C PHE A 69 -0.07 -11.15 2.22
N SER A 70 -1.26 -11.72 2.45
CA SER A 70 -1.60 -13.06 1.94
C SER A 70 -1.45 -13.15 0.43
N ARG A 71 -1.88 -12.12 -0.32
CA ARG A 71 -1.68 -12.05 -1.77
C ARG A 71 -0.21 -11.94 -2.15
N ALA A 72 0.57 -11.12 -1.44
CA ALA A 72 2.00 -10.98 -1.71
C ALA A 72 2.77 -12.29 -1.51
N ILE A 73 2.52 -12.97 -0.38
CA ILE A 73 3.08 -14.30 -0.09
C ILE A 73 2.67 -15.30 -1.19
N GLY A 74 1.40 -15.29 -1.60
CA GLY A 74 0.92 -16.15 -2.68
C GLY A 74 1.50 -15.86 -4.06
N ARG A 75 1.95 -14.62 -4.34
CA ARG A 75 2.68 -14.27 -5.57
C ARG A 75 4.12 -14.78 -5.50
N LEU A 76 4.82 -14.50 -4.40
CA LEU A 76 6.20 -14.93 -4.17
C LEU A 76 6.35 -16.46 -4.23
N GLY A 77 5.46 -17.19 -3.57
CA GLY A 77 5.50 -18.66 -3.59
C GLY A 77 5.22 -19.27 -4.98
N LYS A 78 4.58 -18.52 -5.90
CA LYS A 78 4.39 -18.96 -7.30
C LYS A 78 5.59 -18.63 -8.17
N GLU A 79 6.28 -17.51 -7.91
CA GLU A 79 7.49 -17.10 -8.63
C GLU A 79 8.67 -18.04 -8.33
N GLU A 80 8.78 -18.53 -7.09
CA GLU A 80 9.79 -19.52 -6.67
C GLU A 80 9.58 -20.88 -7.37
N GLN A 81 8.34 -21.33 -7.55
CA GLN A 81 8.04 -22.57 -8.28
C GLN A 81 8.19 -22.45 -9.81
N ALA A 82 8.18 -21.23 -10.36
CA ALA A 82 8.36 -20.99 -11.79
C ALA A 82 9.83 -20.84 -12.19
N THR A 83 10.71 -20.62 -11.21
CA THR A 83 12.16 -20.44 -11.42
C THR A 83 13.01 -21.64 -10.98
N ALA A 84 12.37 -22.66 -10.40
CA ALA A 84 12.95 -23.97 -10.06
C ALA A 84 12.76 -24.99 -11.20
#